data_AF-A0A3D5MKV1-F1
#
_entry.id   AF-A0A3D5MKV1-F1
#
_cell.length_a   1.000
_cell.length_b   1.000
_cell.length_c   1.000
_cell.angle_alpha   90.00
_cell.angle_beta   90.00
_cell.angle_gamma   90.00
#
_symmetry.space_group_name_H-M   'P 1'
#
loop_
_entity.id
_entity.type
_entity.pdbx_description
1 polymer ?
#
loop_
_entity_poly.entity_id
_entity_poly.type
_entity_poly.pdbx_seq_one_letter_code
_entity_poly.pdbx_strand_id
1 'polypeptide(L)'
;MMTLKTGAEYLEGLRRRELRAYHLGERLREPVDHPLIGPSTRAVAATYDLAHDSAYRELARATRPDGRVINRFTHIHRSTEDLVAKVRLLRVLGRRTGVCFQRCVGWDALNALYITTYEMDQHLGTAYHERLRRFLDHVQESDLVCQGAMTDVKGDRGTRPGD
;
A
#
# COMPACT_ATOMS: atom_id res chain seq x y z
N MET A 1 17.83 8.81 3.60
CA MET A 1 17.74 7.98 4.82
C MET A 1 16.40 7.27 4.76
N MET A 2 16.40 5.93 4.76
CA MET A 2 15.19 5.12 4.62
C MET A 2 14.56 4.95 6.01
N THR A 3 13.30 5.33 6.16
CA THR A 3 12.63 5.35 7.48
C THR A 3 11.45 4.40 7.49
N LEU A 4 11.56 3.31 8.26
CA LEU A 4 10.41 2.49 8.63
C LEU A 4 9.56 3.30 9.61
N LYS A 5 8.39 3.74 9.17
CA LYS A 5 7.49 4.55 10.01
C LYS A 5 6.82 3.68 11.06
N THR A 6 6.45 4.29 12.16
CA THR A 6 5.51 3.78 13.15
C THR A 6 4.07 4.12 12.73
N GLY A 7 3.08 3.46 13.34
CA GLY A 7 1.68 3.79 13.13
C GLY A 7 1.37 5.25 13.52
N ALA A 8 1.99 5.75 14.58
CA ALA A 8 1.88 7.15 15.01
C ALA A 8 2.40 8.12 13.94
N GLU A 9 3.59 7.88 13.38
CA GLU A 9 4.14 8.71 12.31
C GLU A 9 3.30 8.66 11.01
N TYR A 10 2.69 7.51 10.71
CA TYR A 10 1.74 7.39 9.61
C TYR A 10 0.50 8.27 9.83
N LEU A 11 -0.15 8.16 11.01
CA LEU A 11 -1.33 8.97 11.34
C LEU A 11 -1.01 10.46 11.33
N GLU A 12 0.13 10.84 11.90
CA GLU A 12 0.60 12.22 11.92
C GLU A 12 0.90 12.73 10.50
N GLY A 13 1.48 11.87 9.66
CA GLY A 13 1.64 12.15 8.23
C GLY A 13 0.33 12.34 7.47
N LEU A 14 -0.77 11.71 7.89
CA LEU A 14 -2.10 11.95 7.31
C LEU A 14 -2.68 13.30 7.75
N ARG A 15 -2.57 13.68 9.02
CA ARG A 15 -3.08 14.98 9.53
C ARG A 15 -2.45 16.18 8.85
N ARG A 16 -1.18 16.04 8.42
CA ARG A 16 -0.48 17.08 7.66
C ARG A 16 -0.91 17.19 6.19
N ARG A 17 -1.80 16.30 5.72
CA ARG A 17 -2.30 16.36 4.33
C ARG A 17 -3.57 17.18 4.27
N GLU A 18 -3.68 18.00 3.23
CA GLU A 18 -4.93 18.69 2.93
C GLU A 18 -5.91 17.74 2.21
N LEU A 19 -6.55 16.86 2.98
CA LEU A 19 -7.52 15.90 2.45
C LEU A 19 -8.85 16.59 2.14
N ARG A 20 -9.40 16.32 0.94
CA ARG A 20 -10.75 16.71 0.55
C ARG A 20 -11.66 15.50 0.68
N ALA A 21 -12.18 15.27 1.89
CA ALA A 21 -13.13 14.20 2.18
C ALA A 21 -14.50 14.79 2.51
N TYR A 22 -15.55 14.14 2.01
CA TYR A 22 -16.94 14.55 2.23
C TYR A 22 -17.75 13.41 2.83
N HIS A 23 -18.60 13.72 3.80
CA HIS A 23 -19.54 12.78 4.41
C HIS A 23 -20.86 13.48 4.69
N LEU A 24 -21.98 12.87 4.29
CA LEU A 24 -23.33 13.44 4.46
C LEU A 24 -23.48 14.88 3.95
N GLY A 25 -22.83 15.21 2.83
CA GLY A 25 -22.88 16.54 2.20
C GLY A 25 -21.90 17.55 2.77
N GLU A 26 -21.15 17.22 3.82
CA GLU A 26 -20.23 18.14 4.49
C GLU A 26 -18.76 17.76 4.26
N ARG A 27 -17.89 18.77 4.11
CA ARG A 27 -16.43 18.56 4.08
C ARG A 27 -15.95 18.26 5.48
N LEU A 28 -15.28 17.12 5.65
CA LEU A 28 -14.62 16.76 6.91
C LEU A 28 -13.38 17.64 7.10
N ARG A 29 -13.27 18.31 8.25
CA ARG A 29 -12.10 19.13 8.60
C ARG A 29 -10.85 18.27 8.87
N GLU A 30 -11.02 17.22 9.66
CA GLU A 30 -9.94 16.29 10.01
C GLU A 30 -10.48 14.85 9.95
N PRO A 31 -10.31 14.15 8.80
CA PRO A 31 -10.79 12.79 8.65
C PRO A 31 -10.06 11.77 9.54
N VAL A 32 -8.81 12.00 9.93
CA VAL A 32 -8.01 11.02 10.68
C VAL A 32 -8.59 10.76 12.07
N ASP A 33 -9.13 11.79 12.70
CA ASP A 33 -9.71 11.74 14.04
C ASP A 33 -11.25 11.61 14.02
N HIS A 34 -11.87 11.65 12.83
CA HIS A 34 -13.32 11.54 12.70
C HIS A 34 -13.82 10.17 13.20
N PRO A 35 -14.86 10.09 14.06
CA PRO A 35 -15.30 8.83 14.69
C PRO A 35 -15.59 7.68 13.72
N LEU A 36 -16.14 7.99 12.54
CA LEU A 36 -16.43 6.99 11.50
C LEU A 36 -15.22 6.57 10.66
N ILE A 37 -14.20 7.43 10.52
CA ILE A 37 -13.07 7.21 9.61
C ILE A 37 -11.83 6.76 10.36
N GLY A 38 -11.59 7.30 11.56
CA GLY A 38 -10.44 6.99 12.41
C GLY A 38 -10.21 5.50 12.70
N PRO A 39 -11.25 4.64 12.88
CA PRO A 39 -11.03 3.20 12.98
C PRO A 39 -10.27 2.61 11.78
N SER A 40 -10.57 3.12 10.58
CA SER A 40 -9.98 2.65 9.34
C SER A 40 -8.51 3.08 9.19
N THR A 41 -8.17 4.33 9.57
CA THR A 41 -6.78 4.81 9.56
C THR A 41 -5.94 4.09 10.63
N ARG A 42 -6.50 3.78 11.79
CA ARG A 42 -5.85 2.94 12.82
C ARG A 42 -5.59 1.51 12.34
N ALA A 43 -6.48 0.93 11.54
CA ALA A 43 -6.25 -0.39 10.94
C ALA A 43 -5.03 -0.38 10.00
N VAL A 44 -4.82 0.69 9.23
CA VAL A 44 -3.61 0.87 8.41
C VAL A 44 -2.38 1.12 9.29
N ALA A 45 -2.50 1.92 10.35
CA ALA A 45 -1.42 2.18 11.30
C ALA A 45 -0.86 0.88 11.91
N ALA A 46 -1.72 -0.11 12.18
CA ALA A 46 -1.30 -1.43 12.67
C ALA A 46 -0.34 -2.16 11.71
N THR A 47 -0.36 -1.87 10.40
CA THR A 47 0.60 -2.42 9.43
C THR A 47 2.02 -1.86 9.59
N TYR A 48 2.13 -0.64 10.11
CA TYR A 48 3.39 -0.01 10.47
C TYR A 48 3.89 -0.52 11.82
N ASP A 49 3.01 -0.57 12.82
CA ASP A 49 3.38 -1.04 14.17
C ASP A 49 3.86 -2.50 14.17
N LEU A 50 3.25 -3.36 13.35
CA LEU A 50 3.68 -4.76 13.23
C LEU A 50 5.11 -4.89 12.66
N ALA A 51 5.58 -3.91 11.90
CA ALA A 51 6.97 -3.87 11.46
C ALA A 51 7.94 -3.62 12.61
N HIS A 52 7.50 -3.12 13.77
CA HIS A 52 8.35 -2.89 14.95
C HIS A 52 8.13 -3.91 16.06
N ASP A 53 7.09 -4.73 15.95
CA ASP A 53 6.76 -5.81 16.88
C ASP A 53 7.83 -6.91 16.86
N SER A 54 8.46 -7.19 18.00
CA SER A 54 9.56 -8.16 18.08
C SER A 54 9.17 -9.57 17.64
N ALA A 55 7.91 -9.97 17.82
CA ALA A 55 7.43 -11.30 17.43
C ALA A 55 7.16 -11.41 15.92
N TYR A 56 6.93 -10.30 15.23
CA TYR A 56 6.47 -10.29 13.85
C TYR A 56 7.31 -9.46 12.88
N ARG A 57 8.35 -8.74 13.34
CA ARG A 57 9.14 -7.83 12.50
C ARG A 57 9.76 -8.52 11.28
N GLU A 58 10.23 -9.77 11.41
CA GLU A 58 10.81 -10.51 10.28
C GLU A 58 9.76 -10.86 9.22
N LEU A 59 8.50 -11.02 9.64
CA LEU A 59 7.38 -11.25 8.75
C LEU A 59 6.88 -9.94 8.12
N ALA A 60 6.85 -8.85 8.88
CA ALA A 60 6.35 -7.55 8.43
C ALA A 60 7.39 -6.71 7.68
N ARG A 61 8.66 -7.10 7.70
CA ARG A 61 9.75 -6.48 6.94
C ARG A 61 10.20 -7.38 5.79
N ALA A 62 10.83 -6.78 4.79
CA ALA A 62 11.54 -7.48 3.73
C ALA A 62 12.87 -6.78 3.45
N THR A 63 13.84 -7.52 2.93
CA THR A 63 15.16 -6.98 2.57
C THR A 63 15.25 -6.88 1.05
N ARG A 64 15.56 -5.67 0.56
CA ARG A 64 15.84 -5.41 -0.85
C ARG A 64 17.16 -6.06 -1.27
N PRO A 65 17.39 -6.31 -2.58
CA PRO A 65 18.70 -6.75 -3.09
C PRO A 65 19.88 -5.87 -2.70
N ASP A 66 19.66 -4.57 -2.47
CA ASP A 66 20.70 -3.64 -2.03
C ASP A 66 20.91 -3.63 -0.51
N GLY A 67 20.34 -4.61 0.20
CA GLY A 67 20.48 -4.80 1.64
C GLY A 67 19.59 -3.91 2.50
N ARG A 68 18.85 -2.96 1.91
CA ARG A 68 17.96 -2.07 2.65
C ARG A 68 16.71 -2.80 3.13
N VAL A 69 16.28 -2.50 4.36
CA VAL A 69 15.08 -3.09 4.97
C VAL A 69 13.87 -2.19 4.74
N ILE A 70 12.79 -2.77 4.22
CA ILE A 70 11.52 -2.09 3.89
C ILE A 70 10.33 -2.71 4.62
N ASN A 71 9.23 -1.96 4.70
CA ASN A 71 7.95 -2.53 5.06
C ASN A 71 7.52 -3.52 3.97
N ARG A 72 7.18 -4.76 4.35
CA ARG A 72 6.87 -5.83 3.39
C ARG A 72 5.73 -5.48 2.44
N PHE A 73 4.79 -4.60 2.82
CA PHE A 73 3.72 -4.11 1.94
C PHE A 73 4.21 -3.32 0.70
N THR A 74 5.50 -2.99 0.64
CA THR A 74 6.13 -2.30 -0.51
C THR A 74 7.10 -3.20 -1.27
N HIS A 75 7.20 -4.48 -0.89
CA HIS A 75 8.15 -5.43 -1.45
C HIS A 75 7.68 -6.02 -2.77
N ILE A 76 8.59 -6.14 -3.73
CA ILE A 76 8.37 -6.92 -4.95
C ILE A 76 8.79 -8.36 -4.66
N HIS A 77 7.86 -9.31 -4.79
CA HIS A 77 8.08 -10.71 -4.49
C HIS A 77 9.17 -11.30 -5.39
N ARG A 78 10.08 -12.07 -4.80
CA ARG A 78 11.21 -12.68 -5.50
C ARG A 78 11.27 -14.19 -5.41
N SER A 79 10.37 -14.78 -4.62
CA SER A 79 10.28 -16.22 -4.46
C SER A 79 8.89 -16.65 -3.98
N THR A 80 8.65 -17.95 -3.99
CA THR A 80 7.46 -18.57 -3.41
C THR A 80 7.33 -18.28 -1.91
N GLU A 81 8.45 -18.16 -1.20
CA GLU A 81 8.48 -17.85 0.23
C GLU A 81 7.96 -16.44 0.50
N ASP A 82 8.23 -15.48 -0.37
CA ASP A 82 7.67 -14.13 -0.27
C ASP A 82 6.14 -14.13 -0.41
N LEU A 83 5.59 -14.98 -1.29
CA LEU A 83 4.14 -15.14 -1.46
C LEU A 83 3.51 -15.81 -0.23
N VAL A 84 4.17 -16.82 0.34
CA VAL A 84 3.73 -17.44 1.60
C VAL A 84 3.81 -16.45 2.76
N ALA A 85 4.87 -15.64 2.83
CA ALA A 85 5.05 -14.61 3.84
C ALA A 85 3.94 -13.56 3.76
N LYS A 86 3.51 -13.16 2.55
CA LYS A 86 2.32 -12.32 2.36
C LYS A 86 1.10 -12.92 3.04
N VAL A 87 0.71 -14.15 2.71
CA VAL A 87 -0.48 -14.78 3.29
C VAL A 87 -0.41 -14.86 4.82
N ARG A 88 0.76 -15.20 5.37
CA ARG A 88 0.99 -15.25 6.82
C ARG A 88 0.86 -13.87 7.47
N LEU A 89 1.47 -12.84 6.86
CA LEU A 89 1.39 -11.45 7.33
C LEU A 89 -0.07 -10.96 7.35
N LEU A 90 -0.81 -11.19 6.27
CA LEU A 90 -2.22 -10.82 6.16
C LEU A 90 -3.08 -11.52 7.22
N ARG A 91 -2.80 -12.79 7.54
CA ARG A 91 -3.49 -13.53 8.61
C ARG A 91 -3.22 -12.95 10.00
N VAL A 92 -1.98 -12.57 10.29
CA VAL A 92 -1.61 -11.92 11.57
C VAL A 92 -2.35 -10.59 11.72
N LEU A 93 -2.34 -9.76 10.68
CA LEU A 93 -3.04 -8.47 10.69
C LEU A 93 -4.55 -8.63 10.77
N GLY A 94 -5.13 -9.61 10.08
CA GLY A 94 -6.56 -9.92 10.18
C GLY A 94 -6.96 -10.29 11.61
N ARG A 95 -6.14 -11.09 12.31
CA ARG A 95 -6.37 -11.43 13.73
C ARG A 95 -6.20 -10.22 14.66
N ARG A 96 -5.23 -9.35 14.36
CA ARG A 96 -4.93 -8.17 15.21
C ARG A 96 -5.96 -7.06 15.07
N THR A 97 -6.51 -6.88 13.87
CA THR A 97 -7.38 -5.73 13.56
C THR A 97 -8.86 -6.11 13.48
N GLY A 98 -9.20 -7.36 13.10
CA GLY A 98 -10.58 -7.79 12.90
C GLY A 98 -11.29 -7.11 11.71
N VAL A 99 -10.57 -6.34 10.89
CA VAL A 99 -11.12 -5.54 9.79
C VAL A 99 -10.16 -5.49 8.60
N CYS A 100 -10.57 -4.85 7.50
CA CYS A 100 -9.66 -4.55 6.40
C CYS A 100 -8.62 -3.48 6.82
N PHE A 101 -7.35 -3.81 6.67
CA PHE A 101 -6.21 -2.91 6.93
C PHE A 101 -5.62 -2.30 5.65
N GLN A 102 -6.33 -2.45 4.52
CA GLN A 102 -6.28 -1.66 3.28
C GLN A 102 -4.97 -1.67 2.45
N ARG A 103 -3.80 -1.90 3.05
CA ARG A 103 -2.50 -1.75 2.39
C ARG A 103 -2.17 -2.85 1.37
N CYS A 104 -2.93 -3.96 1.38
CA CYS A 104 -2.73 -5.08 0.46
C CYS A 104 -3.01 -4.74 -1.01
N VAL A 105 -3.99 -3.88 -1.31
CA VAL A 105 -4.32 -3.56 -2.72
C VAL A 105 -3.18 -2.80 -3.42
N GLY A 106 -2.51 -1.90 -2.70
CA GLY A 106 -1.32 -1.20 -3.22
C GLY A 106 -0.15 -2.16 -3.42
N TRP A 107 0.05 -3.07 -2.47
CA TRP A 107 1.11 -4.09 -2.57
C TRP A 107 0.96 -4.97 -3.81
N ASP A 108 -0.28 -5.40 -4.08
CA ASP A 108 -0.59 -6.26 -5.22
C ASP A 108 -0.49 -5.50 -6.53
N ALA A 109 -0.94 -4.24 -6.56
CA ALA A 109 -0.78 -3.37 -7.72
C ALA A 109 0.70 -3.13 -8.06
N LEU A 110 1.56 -2.86 -7.06
CA LEU A 110 3.00 -2.69 -7.28
C LEU A 110 3.63 -3.92 -7.92
N ASN A 111 3.29 -5.13 -7.45
CA ASN A 111 3.81 -6.37 -8.00
C ASN A 111 3.30 -6.64 -9.42
N ALA A 112 2.01 -6.42 -9.69
CA ALA A 112 1.43 -6.58 -11.02
C ALA A 112 2.05 -5.59 -12.02
N LEU A 113 2.12 -4.30 -11.65
CA LEU A 113 2.72 -3.26 -12.48
C LEU A 113 4.20 -3.54 -12.77
N TYR A 114 4.94 -4.12 -11.81
CA TYR A 114 6.36 -4.44 -11.99
C TYR A 114 6.58 -5.39 -13.16
N ILE A 115 5.73 -6.40 -13.30
CA ILE A 115 5.79 -7.37 -14.41
C ILE A 115 5.24 -6.75 -15.68
N THR A 116 4.04 -6.16 -15.63
CA THR A 116 3.36 -5.62 -16.81
C THR A 116 4.18 -4.53 -17.50
N THR A 117 4.71 -3.57 -16.74
CA THR A 117 5.52 -2.48 -17.34
C THR A 117 6.82 -2.98 -17.96
N TYR A 118 7.42 -4.04 -17.41
CA TYR A 118 8.62 -4.65 -17.98
C TYR A 118 8.29 -5.25 -19.36
N GLU A 119 7.25 -6.07 -19.44
CA GLU A 119 6.82 -6.69 -20.70
C GLU A 119 6.38 -5.66 -21.73
N MET A 120 5.67 -4.60 -21.30
CA MET A 120 5.29 -3.49 -22.18
C MET A 120 6.52 -2.83 -22.80
N ASP A 121 7.55 -2.53 -22.02
CA ASP A 121 8.76 -1.89 -22.55
C ASP A 121 9.48 -2.78 -23.58
N GLN A 122 9.47 -4.11 -23.40
CA GLN A 122 10.06 -5.03 -24.39
C GLN A 122 9.31 -5.04 -25.73
N HIS A 123 7.99 -4.89 -25.72
CA HIS A 123 7.17 -4.97 -26.93
C HIS A 123 6.91 -3.61 -27.59
N LEU A 124 6.84 -2.55 -26.79
CA LEU A 124 6.42 -1.22 -27.23
C LEU A 124 7.58 -0.23 -27.36
N GLY A 125 8.80 -0.59 -26.92
CA GLY A 125 9.96 0.30 -26.93
C GLY A 125 9.80 1.51 -25.98
N THR A 126 8.97 1.36 -24.95
CA THR A 126 8.69 2.39 -23.96
C THR A 126 9.67 2.35 -22.78
N ALA A 127 9.48 3.25 -21.81
CA ALA A 127 10.29 3.32 -20.58
C ALA A 127 9.40 3.37 -19.31
N TYR A 128 8.29 2.63 -19.31
CA TYR A 128 7.36 2.57 -18.20
C TYR A 128 7.95 1.87 -16.98
N HIS A 129 8.72 0.80 -17.19
CA HIS A 129 9.30 0.02 -16.11
C HIS A 129 10.32 0.84 -15.32
N GLU A 130 11.13 1.65 -16.01
CA GLU A 130 12.08 2.54 -15.37
C GLU A 130 11.37 3.62 -14.52
N ARG A 131 10.27 4.20 -15.04
CA ARG A 131 9.43 5.16 -14.31
C ARG A 131 8.82 4.52 -13.06
N LEU A 132 8.30 3.30 -13.18
CA LEU A 132 7.75 2.54 -12.06
C LEU A 132 8.82 2.25 -11.01
N ARG A 133 10.03 1.85 -11.42
CA ARG A 133 11.14 1.58 -10.48
C ARG A 133 11.51 2.82 -9.66
N ARG A 134 11.61 4.00 -10.30
CA ARG A 134 11.83 5.27 -9.58
C ARG A 134 10.70 5.59 -8.59
N PHE A 135 9.44 5.37 -8.99
CA PHE A 135 8.30 5.52 -8.09
C PHE A 135 8.35 4.55 -6.91
N LEU A 136 8.68 3.28 -7.17
CA LEU A 136 8.82 2.24 -6.15
C LEU A 136 9.93 2.58 -5.16
N ASP A 137 11.08 3.07 -5.62
CA ASP A 137 12.16 3.55 -4.76
C ASP A 137 11.67 4.65 -3.82
N HIS A 138 10.95 5.66 -4.34
CA HIS A 138 10.34 6.71 -3.52
C HIS A 138 9.35 6.16 -2.47
N VAL A 139 8.47 5.24 -2.88
CA VAL A 139 7.49 4.59 -2.00
C VAL A 139 8.17 3.82 -0.87
N GLN A 140 9.22 3.07 -1.19
CA GLN A 140 9.97 2.27 -0.23
C GLN A 140 10.77 3.17 0.72
N GLU A 141 11.50 4.16 0.21
CA GLU A 141 12.32 5.07 1.02
C GLU A 141 11.49 5.92 1.98
N SER A 142 10.28 6.29 1.55
CA SER A 142 9.34 7.10 2.34
C SER A 142 8.30 6.26 3.09
N ASP A 143 8.37 4.92 3.02
CA ASP A 143 7.44 3.95 3.62
C ASP A 143 5.96 4.35 3.44
N LEU A 144 5.57 4.57 2.18
CA LEU A 144 4.24 5.08 1.84
C LEU A 144 3.19 3.96 1.77
N VAL A 145 1.93 4.35 1.94
CA VAL A 145 0.77 3.55 1.56
C VAL A 145 0.43 3.87 0.11
N CYS A 146 0.35 2.85 -0.73
CA CYS A 146 -0.19 2.96 -2.08
C CYS A 146 -1.63 2.45 -2.10
N GLN A 147 -2.50 3.15 -2.83
CA GLN A 147 -3.88 2.74 -3.06
C GLN A 147 -4.01 2.24 -4.50
N GLY A 148 -4.67 1.10 -4.68
CA GLY A 148 -5.01 0.57 -6.00
C GLY A 148 -6.43 0.99 -6.39
N ALA A 149 -6.58 1.97 -7.27
CA ALA A 149 -7.86 2.40 -7.83
C ALA A 149 -8.05 1.80 -9.23
N MET A 150 -8.71 0.64 -9.31
CA MET A 150 -8.94 -0.07 -10.57
C MET A 150 -10.41 -0.02 -11.01
N THR A 151 -11.36 -0.01 -10.08
CA THR A 151 -12.77 -0.15 -10.41
C THR A 151 -13.42 1.20 -10.70
N ASP A 152 -13.79 1.43 -11.96
CA ASP A 152 -14.59 2.58 -12.38
C ASP A 152 -16.07 2.50 -11.92
N VAL A 153 -16.84 3.58 -12.10
CA VAL A 153 -18.29 3.61 -11.82
C VAL A 153 -19.12 2.73 -12.75
N LYS A 154 -18.57 2.41 -13.93
CA LYS A 154 -19.06 1.48 -14.98
C LYS A 154 -20.35 1.82 -15.74
N GLY A 155 -21.20 2.77 -15.34
CA GLY A 155 -22.37 3.19 -16.15
C GLY A 155 -23.33 2.05 -16.52
N ASP A 156 -23.76 1.97 -17.79
CA ASP A 156 -24.47 0.78 -18.27
C ASP A 156 -23.48 -0.40 -18.34
N ARG A 157 -23.82 -1.51 -17.66
CA ARG A 157 -22.96 -2.71 -17.62
C ARG A 157 -23.06 -3.54 -18.91
N GLY A 158 -24.03 -3.25 -19.79
CA GLY A 158 -24.21 -3.88 -21.08
C GLY A 158 -23.34 -3.30 -22.20
N THR A 159 -22.69 -2.15 -21.99
CA THR A 159 -21.91 -1.45 -23.01
C THR A 159 -20.42 -1.37 -22.67
N ARG A 160 -19.59 -1.09 -23.67
CA ARG A 160 -18.16 -0.86 -23.47
C ARG A 160 -17.88 0.63 -23.16
N PRO A 161 -16.72 0.98 -22.58
CA PRO A 161 -16.35 2.37 -22.24
C PRO A 161 -16.29 3.40 -23.40
N GLY A 162 -16.65 3.06 -24.63
CA GLY A 162 -16.70 3.97 -25.77
C GLY A 162 -17.89 3.76 -26.70
N ASP A 163 -18.82 2.88 -26.33
CA ASP A 163 -20.12 2.72 -27.00
C ASP A 163 -21.15 3.65 -26.33
#